data_AF-A0A9E4FFS4-F1
#
_entry.id   AF-A0A9E4FFS4-F1
#
_cell.length_a   1.000
_cell.length_b   1.000
_cell.length_c   1.000
_cell.angle_alpha   90.00
_cell.angle_beta   90.00
_cell.angle_gamma   90.00
#
_symmetry.space_group_name_H-M   'P 1'
#
loop_
_entity.id
_entity.type
_entity.pdbx_description
1 polymer ?
#
loop_
_entity_poly.entity_id
_entity_poly.type
_entity_poly.pdbx_seq_one_letter_code
_entity_poly.pdbx_strand_id
1 'polypeptide(L)'
;MFQRVLISNRGEIAIRIAKAASDLGVESVGVFSPVDALSLHTRIATVAVEIGNGAVDDPVGAYLDADVLVAIAKESGCDCVHPGYGFLAENAGFADRCAAAGLTFIGPSPAALSLFGDKVRARALASSLGIPVVPGSGEALASADRAAAVAAELGYPVMLKAAGGGGGRGTPDAMMESFERCRGEAAAAFGNGDVFIEKLIDRPRHIEVQILADADGNVLHLHERDCSVQLRNQKVIETAPAPGLDEGLRGRILGNAIKLMKSANYVNAGTVEFLVTPESG
;
A
#
# COMPACT_ATOMS: atom_id res chain seq x y z
N MET A 1 -6.79 -19.75 -17.85
CA MET A 1 -6.97 -19.93 -16.40
C MET A 1 -5.63 -20.36 -15.85
N PHE A 2 -5.12 -19.68 -14.83
CA PHE A 2 -3.82 -20.04 -14.24
C PHE A 2 -3.87 -21.45 -13.67
N GLN A 3 -2.77 -22.18 -13.78
CA GLN A 3 -2.57 -23.51 -13.21
C GLN A 3 -1.73 -23.45 -11.95
N ARG A 4 -0.78 -22.50 -11.89
CA ARG A 4 0.12 -22.38 -10.74
C ARG A 4 0.46 -20.93 -10.39
N VAL A 5 0.41 -20.61 -9.09
CA VAL A 5 0.69 -19.28 -8.54
C VAL A 5 1.85 -19.31 -7.55
N LEU A 6 2.85 -18.44 -7.74
CA LEU A 6 3.81 -18.15 -6.69
C LEU A 6 3.20 -17.17 -5.69
N ILE A 7 3.28 -17.47 -4.41
CA ILE A 7 2.90 -16.57 -3.33
C ILE A 7 4.18 -15.95 -2.77
N SER A 8 4.49 -14.72 -3.18
CA SER A 8 5.72 -14.02 -2.76
C SER A 8 5.53 -13.30 -1.41
N ASN A 9 5.06 -14.05 -0.41
CA ASN A 9 4.78 -13.54 0.93
C ASN A 9 4.82 -14.71 1.94
N ARG A 10 4.65 -14.40 3.23
CA ARG A 10 4.70 -15.35 4.34
C ARG A 10 3.52 -15.19 5.29
N GLY A 11 3.39 -16.13 6.24
CA GLY A 11 2.44 -16.00 7.34
C GLY A 11 0.97 -16.10 6.91
N GLU A 12 0.10 -15.29 7.52
CA GLU A 12 -1.36 -15.44 7.35
C GLU A 12 -1.82 -15.13 5.92
N ILE A 13 -1.26 -14.10 5.28
CA ILE A 13 -1.67 -13.70 3.94
C ILE A 13 -1.31 -14.76 2.90
N ALA A 14 -0.17 -15.43 3.08
CA ALA A 14 0.22 -16.54 2.23
C ALA A 14 -0.75 -17.73 2.37
N ILE A 15 -1.21 -18.02 3.58
CA ILE A 15 -2.25 -19.03 3.85
C ILE A 15 -3.58 -18.62 3.18
N ARG A 16 -3.98 -17.35 3.30
CA ARG A 16 -5.20 -16.83 2.70
C ARG A 16 -5.21 -16.95 1.18
N ILE A 17 -4.07 -16.71 0.53
CA ILE A 17 -3.91 -16.85 -0.92
C ILE A 17 -3.89 -18.32 -1.33
N ALA A 18 -3.14 -19.18 -0.62
CA ALA A 18 -3.07 -20.61 -0.91
C ALA A 18 -4.45 -21.29 -0.83
N LYS A 19 -5.28 -20.91 0.15
CA LYS A 19 -6.67 -21.38 0.25
C LYS A 19 -7.52 -20.96 -0.96
N ALA A 20 -7.43 -19.70 -1.38
CA ALA A 20 -8.16 -19.24 -2.57
C ALA A 20 -7.68 -19.92 -3.86
N ALA A 21 -6.37 -20.16 -3.99
CA ALA A 21 -5.82 -20.91 -5.11
C ALA A 21 -6.38 -22.35 -5.12
N SER A 22 -6.39 -23.01 -3.97
CA SER A 22 -6.98 -24.35 -3.81
C SER A 22 -8.47 -24.39 -4.17
N ASP A 23 -9.27 -23.42 -3.73
CA ASP A 23 -10.70 -23.32 -4.07
C ASP A 23 -10.94 -23.18 -5.59
N LEU A 24 -9.97 -22.64 -6.32
CA LEU A 24 -9.98 -22.46 -7.77
C LEU A 24 -9.29 -23.61 -8.53
N GLY A 25 -8.75 -24.61 -7.85
CA GLY A 25 -7.99 -25.70 -8.46
C GLY A 25 -6.61 -25.27 -8.99
N VAL A 26 -6.05 -24.18 -8.47
CA VAL A 26 -4.72 -23.64 -8.82
C VAL A 26 -3.70 -24.11 -7.79
N GLU A 27 -2.57 -24.64 -8.25
CA GLU A 27 -1.47 -25.04 -7.36
C GLU A 27 -0.74 -23.81 -6.81
N SER A 28 -0.50 -23.78 -5.50
CA SER A 28 0.21 -22.67 -4.86
C SER A 28 1.65 -23.06 -4.52
N VAL A 29 2.60 -22.22 -4.91
CA VAL A 29 4.01 -22.31 -4.51
C VAL A 29 4.28 -21.23 -3.46
N GLY A 30 4.45 -21.64 -2.21
CA GLY A 30 4.88 -20.77 -1.12
C GLY A 30 6.40 -20.65 -1.07
N VAL A 31 6.90 -19.51 -0.63
CA VAL A 31 8.34 -19.28 -0.42
C VAL A 31 8.65 -19.02 1.04
N PHE A 32 9.81 -19.45 1.52
CA PHE A 32 10.22 -19.22 2.91
C PHE A 32 11.72 -18.95 3.04
N SER A 33 12.12 -18.10 3.99
CA SER A 33 13.50 -18.02 4.46
C SER A 33 13.82 -19.20 5.40
N PRO A 34 15.09 -19.60 5.59
CA PRO A 34 15.43 -20.77 6.43
C PRO A 34 14.82 -20.74 7.84
N VAL A 35 14.74 -19.56 8.46
CA VAL A 35 14.14 -19.38 9.80
C VAL A 35 12.62 -19.58 9.82
N ASP A 36 11.97 -19.46 8.66
CA ASP A 36 10.54 -19.67 8.46
C ASP A 36 10.19 -21.09 7.98
N ALA A 37 11.14 -22.02 7.90
CA ALA A 37 10.92 -23.37 7.38
C ALA A 37 9.75 -24.12 8.06
N LEU A 38 9.54 -23.86 9.36
CA LEU A 38 8.46 -24.46 10.17
C LEU A 38 7.19 -23.60 10.25
N SER A 39 7.14 -22.45 9.56
CA SER A 39 5.99 -21.56 9.53
C SER A 39 4.77 -22.24 8.91
N LEU A 40 3.57 -21.95 9.40
CA LEU A 40 2.36 -22.65 8.97
C LEU A 40 2.11 -22.56 7.46
N HIS A 41 2.44 -21.44 6.83
CA HIS A 41 2.17 -21.24 5.40
C HIS A 41 2.93 -22.24 4.50
N THR A 42 4.09 -22.74 4.92
CA THR A 42 4.88 -23.75 4.17
C THR A 42 4.18 -25.11 4.11
N ARG A 43 3.24 -25.36 5.02
CA ARG A 43 2.45 -26.60 5.09
C ARG A 43 1.08 -26.48 4.43
N ILE A 44 0.63 -25.25 4.17
CA ILE A 44 -0.67 -24.98 3.53
C ILE A 44 -0.51 -24.84 2.03
N ALA A 45 0.59 -24.26 1.56
CA ALA A 45 0.88 -24.21 0.13
C ALA A 45 1.11 -25.63 -0.42
N THR A 46 0.67 -25.89 -1.65
CA THR A 46 0.90 -27.15 -2.38
C THR A 46 2.38 -27.53 -2.43
N VAL A 47 3.24 -26.55 -2.70
CA VAL A 47 4.70 -26.69 -2.72
C VAL A 47 5.30 -25.54 -1.90
N ALA A 48 6.37 -25.82 -1.17
CA ALA A 48 7.14 -24.80 -0.45
C ALA A 48 8.59 -24.82 -0.94
N VAL A 49 9.13 -23.65 -1.29
CA VAL A 49 10.50 -23.47 -1.80
C VAL A 49 11.27 -22.53 -0.88
N GLU A 50 12.48 -22.92 -0.51
CA GLU A 50 13.36 -22.07 0.29
C GLU A 50 13.93 -20.93 -0.58
N ILE A 51 13.94 -19.71 -0.06
CA ILE A 51 14.53 -18.55 -0.72
C ILE A 51 16.04 -18.57 -0.51
N GLY A 52 16.79 -18.43 -1.61
CA GLY A 52 18.24 -18.23 -1.57
C GLY A 52 19.07 -19.46 -1.20
N ASN A 53 18.48 -20.66 -1.16
CA ASN A 53 19.18 -21.94 -1.01
C ASN A 53 20.20 -21.96 0.15
N GLY A 54 19.82 -21.46 1.33
CA GLY A 54 20.66 -21.44 2.54
C GLY A 54 21.68 -20.31 2.64
N ALA A 55 21.78 -19.41 1.65
CA ALA A 55 22.76 -18.32 1.63
C ALA A 55 22.19 -16.95 2.07
N VAL A 56 21.09 -16.93 2.82
CA VAL A 56 20.40 -15.70 3.19
C VAL A 56 20.77 -15.24 4.60
N ASP A 57 21.59 -14.20 4.68
CA ASP A 57 21.99 -13.57 5.95
C ASP A 57 20.90 -12.66 6.54
N ASP A 58 20.00 -12.12 5.71
CA ASP A 58 18.86 -11.29 6.12
C ASP A 58 17.52 -12.00 5.83
N PRO A 59 16.89 -12.61 6.86
CA PRO A 59 15.62 -13.31 6.69
C PRO A 59 14.47 -12.47 6.12
N VAL A 60 14.47 -11.16 6.36
CA VAL A 60 13.44 -10.24 5.83
C VAL A 60 13.81 -9.84 4.41
N GLY A 61 15.07 -9.50 4.18
CA GLY A 61 15.65 -9.22 2.87
C GLY A 61 15.39 -10.32 1.84
N ALA A 62 15.32 -11.59 2.28
CA ALA A 62 14.90 -12.73 1.46
C ALA A 62 13.62 -12.47 0.66
N TYR A 63 12.59 -11.92 1.32
CA TYR A 63 11.28 -11.67 0.72
C TYR A 63 11.23 -10.35 -0.07
N LEU A 64 12.32 -9.60 -0.09
CA LEU A 64 12.46 -8.33 -0.82
C LEU A 64 13.31 -8.49 -2.10
N ASP A 65 13.88 -9.68 -2.35
CA ASP A 65 14.65 -9.96 -3.55
C ASP A 65 13.73 -10.35 -4.72
N ALA A 66 13.34 -9.34 -5.50
CA ALA A 66 12.49 -9.49 -6.67
C ALA A 66 13.05 -10.47 -7.71
N ASP A 67 14.38 -10.51 -7.90
CA ASP A 67 15.02 -11.33 -8.92
C ASP A 67 15.01 -12.81 -8.53
N VAL A 68 15.32 -13.10 -7.27
CA VAL A 68 15.24 -14.46 -6.72
C VAL A 68 13.80 -14.97 -6.77
N LEU A 69 12.82 -14.14 -6.39
CA LEU A 69 11.40 -14.53 -6.41
C LEU A 69 10.89 -14.81 -7.83
N VAL A 70 11.27 -13.98 -8.82
CA VAL A 70 10.94 -14.22 -10.23
C VAL A 70 11.61 -15.51 -10.74
N ALA A 71 12.87 -15.77 -10.37
CA ALA A 71 13.56 -17.01 -10.73
C ALA A 71 12.82 -18.24 -10.17
N ILE A 72 12.46 -18.23 -8.88
CA ILE A 72 11.70 -19.31 -8.24
C ILE A 72 10.36 -19.53 -8.94
N ALA A 73 9.62 -18.47 -9.27
CA ALA A 73 8.35 -18.60 -10.02
C ALA A 73 8.56 -19.31 -11.36
N LYS A 74 9.59 -18.94 -12.12
CA LYS A 74 9.89 -19.55 -13.42
C LYS A 74 10.32 -21.01 -13.30
N GLU A 75 11.24 -21.30 -12.40
CA GLU A 75 11.75 -22.66 -12.16
C GLU A 75 10.64 -23.59 -11.65
N SER A 76 9.72 -23.05 -10.85
CA SER A 76 8.54 -23.75 -10.37
C SER A 76 7.41 -23.82 -11.40
N GLY A 77 7.56 -23.26 -12.60
CA GLY A 77 6.54 -23.28 -13.65
C GLY A 77 5.25 -22.54 -13.27
N CYS A 78 5.34 -21.47 -12.49
CA CYS A 78 4.19 -20.62 -12.16
C CYS A 78 3.77 -19.77 -13.37
N ASP A 79 2.46 -19.51 -13.49
CA ASP A 79 1.91 -18.59 -14.49
C ASP A 79 1.81 -17.15 -13.96
N CYS A 80 1.72 -17.02 -12.65
CA CYS A 80 1.46 -15.75 -11.98
C CYS A 80 2.10 -15.68 -10.60
N VAL A 81 2.23 -14.45 -10.09
CA VAL A 81 2.76 -14.14 -8.76
C VAL A 81 1.73 -13.31 -8.01
N HIS A 82 1.35 -13.76 -6.81
CA HIS A 82 0.52 -13.00 -5.90
C HIS A 82 1.35 -12.48 -4.72
N PRO A 83 1.46 -11.14 -4.53
CA PRO A 83 2.39 -10.59 -3.56
C PRO A 83 1.83 -10.41 -2.15
N GLY A 84 0.56 -10.74 -1.90
CA GLY A 84 -0.10 -10.41 -0.64
C GLY A 84 -0.11 -8.90 -0.37
N TYR A 85 0.27 -8.51 0.85
CA TYR A 85 0.48 -7.12 1.26
C TYR A 85 1.86 -6.96 1.92
N GLY A 86 2.36 -5.72 1.99
CA GLY A 86 3.73 -5.46 2.42
C GLY A 86 4.76 -6.04 1.46
N PHE A 87 6.02 -6.16 1.89
CA PHE A 87 7.14 -6.60 1.06
C PHE A 87 7.15 -5.92 -0.32
N LEU A 88 7.00 -6.68 -1.40
CA LEU A 88 7.03 -6.20 -2.78
C LEU A 88 5.65 -5.94 -3.39
N ALA A 89 4.56 -5.99 -2.60
CA ALA A 89 3.19 -5.85 -3.12
C ALA A 89 2.91 -4.51 -3.78
N GLU A 90 3.58 -3.45 -3.34
CA GLU A 90 3.46 -2.10 -3.91
C GLU A 90 4.67 -1.71 -4.78
N ASN A 91 5.57 -2.66 -5.07
CA ASN A 91 6.79 -2.40 -5.82
C ASN A 91 6.54 -2.50 -7.33
N ALA A 92 6.47 -1.36 -8.02
CA ALA A 92 6.28 -1.31 -9.47
C ALA A 92 7.36 -2.08 -10.24
N GLY A 93 8.62 -2.00 -9.79
CA GLY A 93 9.74 -2.71 -10.42
C GLY A 93 9.62 -4.25 -10.32
N PHE A 94 9.02 -4.77 -9.26
CA PHE A 94 8.73 -6.19 -9.14
C PHE A 94 7.64 -6.64 -10.12
N ALA A 95 6.58 -5.84 -10.26
CA ALA A 95 5.55 -6.09 -11.26
C ALA A 95 6.11 -6.04 -12.70
N ASP A 96 7.01 -5.09 -13.01
CA ASP A 96 7.71 -5.02 -14.29
C ASP A 96 8.58 -6.27 -14.54
N ARG A 97 9.33 -6.73 -13.54
CA ARG A 97 10.15 -7.95 -13.64
C ARG A 97 9.29 -9.20 -13.85
N CYS A 98 8.13 -9.30 -13.20
CA CYS A 98 7.16 -10.37 -13.46
C CYS A 98 6.72 -10.36 -14.92
N ALA A 99 6.31 -9.20 -15.44
CA ALA A 99 5.88 -9.06 -16.83
C ALA A 99 6.99 -9.42 -17.83
N ALA A 100 8.23 -8.96 -17.59
CA ALA A 100 9.39 -9.30 -18.41
C ALA A 100 9.74 -10.81 -18.40
N ALA A 101 9.39 -11.49 -17.31
CA ALA A 101 9.53 -12.94 -17.17
C ALA A 101 8.36 -13.76 -17.75
N GLY A 102 7.32 -13.11 -18.27
CA GLY A 102 6.10 -13.77 -18.74
C GLY A 102 5.15 -14.21 -17.63
N LEU A 103 5.32 -13.69 -16.42
CA LEU A 103 4.49 -13.98 -15.25
C LEU A 103 3.43 -12.88 -15.08
N THR A 104 2.17 -13.27 -14.85
CA THR A 104 1.15 -12.28 -14.48
C THR A 104 1.33 -11.85 -13.03
N PHE A 105 1.52 -10.56 -12.79
CA PHE A 105 1.46 -9.98 -11.45
C PHE A 105 -0.01 -9.85 -11.01
N ILE A 106 -0.42 -10.54 -9.95
CA ILE A 106 -1.78 -10.45 -9.40
C ILE A 106 -1.88 -9.19 -8.54
N GLY A 107 -2.09 -8.06 -9.22
CA GLY A 107 -2.20 -6.74 -8.64
C GLY A 107 -2.47 -5.68 -9.72
N PRO A 108 -2.39 -4.38 -9.37
CA PRO A 108 -2.53 -3.31 -10.35
C PRO A 108 -1.31 -3.22 -11.28
N SER A 109 -1.43 -2.43 -12.34
CA SER A 109 -0.34 -2.23 -13.30
C SER A 109 0.87 -1.52 -12.67
N PRO A 110 2.10 -1.69 -13.19
CA PRO A 110 3.28 -0.95 -12.74
C PRO A 110 3.09 0.59 -12.78
N ALA A 111 2.33 1.08 -13.76
CA ALA A 111 1.98 2.50 -13.85
C ALA A 111 1.07 2.96 -12.70
N ALA A 112 0.06 2.15 -12.34
CA ALA A 112 -0.82 2.43 -11.21
C ALA A 112 -0.07 2.31 -9.87
N LEU A 113 0.79 1.30 -9.71
CA LEU A 113 1.68 1.17 -8.55
C LEU A 113 2.58 2.39 -8.39
N SER A 114 3.22 2.83 -9.49
CA SER A 114 4.08 4.02 -9.48
C SER A 114 3.32 5.31 -9.17
N LEU A 115 2.06 5.42 -9.62
CA LEU A 115 1.21 6.57 -9.37
C LEU A 115 0.77 6.63 -7.90
N PHE A 116 0.28 5.52 -7.34
CA PHE A 116 -0.25 5.49 -5.98
C PHE A 116 0.81 5.30 -4.90
N GLY A 117 1.98 4.76 -5.24
CA GLY A 117 3.16 4.72 -4.37
C GLY A 117 3.79 6.10 -4.14
N ASP A 118 3.46 7.09 -4.98
CA ASP A 118 3.83 8.48 -4.78
C ASP A 118 2.63 9.28 -4.27
N LYS A 119 2.65 9.62 -2.97
CA LYS A 119 1.56 10.36 -2.32
C LYS A 119 1.32 11.75 -2.90
N VAL A 120 2.34 12.41 -3.43
CA VAL A 120 2.20 13.74 -4.05
C VAL A 120 1.41 13.61 -5.35
N ARG A 121 1.80 12.65 -6.20
CA ARG A 121 1.12 12.39 -7.48
C ARG A 121 -0.31 11.88 -7.28
N ALA A 122 -0.53 10.97 -6.33
CA ALA A 122 -1.86 10.47 -5.99
C ALA A 122 -2.80 11.61 -5.54
N ARG A 123 -2.30 12.54 -4.70
CA ARG A 123 -3.07 13.71 -4.25
C ARG A 123 -3.32 14.73 -5.34
N ALA A 124 -2.35 14.95 -6.23
CA ALA A 124 -2.54 15.81 -7.39
C ALA A 124 -3.65 15.28 -8.31
N LEU A 125 -3.67 13.96 -8.55
CA LEU A 125 -4.75 13.31 -9.29
C LEU A 125 -6.10 13.49 -8.59
N ALA A 126 -6.19 13.19 -7.30
CA ALA A 126 -7.43 13.36 -6.52
C ALA A 126 -7.96 14.81 -6.60
N SER A 127 -7.07 15.80 -6.41
CA SER A 127 -7.40 17.23 -6.53
C SER A 127 -7.92 17.59 -7.93
N SER A 128 -7.28 17.08 -9.00
CA SER A 128 -7.71 17.34 -10.38
C SER A 128 -9.13 16.82 -10.67
N LEU A 129 -9.58 15.82 -9.91
CA LEU A 129 -10.92 15.24 -9.98
C LEU A 129 -11.91 15.95 -9.04
N GLY A 130 -11.51 17.00 -8.34
CA GLY A 130 -12.34 17.65 -7.33
C GLY A 130 -12.64 16.77 -6.11
N ILE A 131 -11.81 15.75 -5.85
CA ILE A 131 -11.89 14.96 -4.62
C ILE A 131 -11.18 15.76 -3.52
N PRO A 132 -11.83 16.01 -2.37
CA PRO A 132 -11.20 16.76 -1.28
C PRO A 132 -9.93 16.05 -0.79
N VAL A 133 -8.84 16.80 -0.71
CA VAL A 133 -7.58 16.36 -0.10
C VAL A 133 -7.28 17.20 1.13
N VAL A 134 -6.54 16.64 2.08
CA VAL A 134 -6.03 17.42 3.22
C VAL A 134 -5.19 18.58 2.68
N PRO A 135 -5.34 19.83 3.16
CA PRO A 135 -4.48 20.93 2.76
C PRO A 135 -3.01 20.62 3.06
N GLY A 136 -2.09 21.00 2.17
CA GLY A 136 -0.67 20.72 2.33
C GLY A 136 0.20 21.46 1.33
N SER A 137 1.49 21.16 1.30
CA SER A 137 2.46 21.81 0.39
C SER A 137 2.19 21.54 -1.09
N GLY A 138 1.44 20.49 -1.44
CA GLY A 138 1.14 20.12 -2.83
C GLY A 138 2.33 19.50 -3.58
N GLU A 139 3.55 19.72 -3.11
CA GLU A 139 4.80 19.16 -3.66
C GLU A 139 5.77 18.77 -2.54
N ALA A 140 6.82 18.03 -2.91
CA ALA A 140 7.95 17.76 -2.03
C ALA A 140 8.72 19.05 -1.73
N LEU A 141 9.14 19.21 -0.47
CA LEU A 141 9.80 20.41 0.01
C LEU A 141 11.31 20.24 -0.05
N ALA A 142 12.01 21.23 -0.61
CA ALA A 142 13.45 21.20 -0.77
C ALA A 142 14.25 21.49 0.52
N SER A 143 13.63 22.14 1.51
CA SER A 143 14.31 22.55 2.76
C SER A 143 13.36 22.75 3.93
N ALA A 144 13.93 22.72 5.14
CA ALA A 144 13.24 23.07 6.38
C ALA A 144 12.68 24.50 6.39
N ASP A 145 13.37 25.45 5.76
CA ASP A 145 12.90 26.85 5.69
C ASP A 145 11.63 26.97 4.85
N ARG A 146 11.56 26.27 3.71
CA ARG A 146 10.33 26.17 2.91
C ARG A 146 9.24 25.45 3.70
N ALA A 147 9.59 24.42 4.46
CA ALA A 147 8.66 23.72 5.33
C ALA A 147 8.06 24.64 6.41
N ALA A 148 8.87 25.50 7.04
CA ALA A 148 8.41 26.49 8.02
C ALA A 148 7.48 27.53 7.39
N ALA A 149 7.82 28.05 6.21
CA ALA A 149 6.98 29.01 5.49
C ALA A 149 5.60 28.44 5.15
N VAL A 150 5.56 27.22 4.58
CA VAL A 150 4.30 26.53 4.25
C VAL A 150 3.50 26.21 5.52
N ALA A 151 4.16 25.81 6.61
CA ALA A 151 3.47 25.58 7.87
C ALA A 151 2.80 26.85 8.43
N ALA A 152 3.45 28.00 8.28
CA ALA A 152 2.88 29.28 8.68
C ALA A 152 1.67 29.67 7.81
N GLU A 153 1.71 29.39 6.50
CA GLU A 153 0.60 29.63 5.57
C GLU A 153 -0.61 28.70 5.84
N LEU A 154 -0.36 27.41 6.10
CA LEU A 154 -1.40 26.42 6.43
C LEU A 154 -1.96 26.61 7.85
N GLY A 155 -1.20 27.27 8.71
CA GLY A 155 -1.43 27.38 10.14
C GLY A 155 -1.19 26.06 10.89
N TYR A 156 -0.81 26.16 12.15
CA TYR A 156 -0.62 25.00 13.02
C TYR A 156 -1.96 24.43 13.54
N PRO A 157 -2.02 23.15 13.97
CA PRO A 157 -0.98 22.13 13.83
C PRO A 157 -0.82 21.60 12.39
N VAL A 158 0.39 21.15 12.06
CA VAL A 158 0.75 20.53 10.77
C VAL A 158 1.49 19.21 11.00
N MET A 159 1.65 18.40 9.97
CA MET A 159 2.33 17.10 10.02
C MET A 159 3.35 17.00 8.87
N LEU A 160 4.56 16.54 9.19
CA LEU A 160 5.56 16.15 8.19
C LEU A 160 5.33 14.69 7.77
N LYS A 161 5.38 14.42 6.47
CA LYS A 161 5.19 13.07 5.89
C LYS A 161 6.23 12.78 4.82
N ALA A 162 6.69 11.54 4.76
CA ALA A 162 7.52 11.02 3.67
C ALA A 162 6.66 10.72 2.44
N ALA A 163 7.16 11.02 1.23
CA ALA A 163 6.43 10.79 -0.02
C ALA A 163 6.24 9.29 -0.32
N GLY A 164 7.28 8.48 -0.14
CA GLY A 164 7.32 7.05 -0.49
C GLY A 164 7.05 6.07 0.65
N GLY A 165 6.50 6.51 1.79
CA GLY A 165 6.38 5.68 3.00
C GLY A 165 5.11 5.88 3.81
N GLY A 166 4.77 4.91 4.65
CA GLY A 166 3.64 4.94 5.58
C GLY A 166 3.99 5.62 6.92
N GLY A 167 3.10 6.48 7.41
CA GLY A 167 3.27 7.20 8.68
C GLY A 167 3.61 8.69 8.51
N GLY A 168 3.15 9.49 9.47
CA GLY A 168 3.46 10.91 9.56
C GLY A 168 3.82 11.26 10.99
N ARG A 169 4.63 12.30 11.18
CA ARG A 169 5.03 12.76 12.51
C ARG A 169 4.17 13.93 12.94
N GLY A 170 3.75 13.90 14.20
CA GLY A 170 3.03 14.99 14.86
C GLY A 170 3.67 16.36 14.61
N THR A 171 2.98 17.42 15.02
CA THR A 171 3.47 18.79 14.86
C THR A 171 4.93 18.92 15.27
N PRO A 172 5.81 19.40 14.38
CA PRO A 172 7.21 19.61 14.71
C PRO A 172 7.36 20.58 15.89
N ASP A 173 8.01 20.14 16.96
CA ASP A 173 8.42 21.03 18.05
C ASP A 173 9.48 22.03 17.56
N ALA A 174 10.41 21.53 16.74
CA ALA A 174 11.38 22.31 15.96
C ALA A 174 11.35 21.83 14.50
N MET A 175 10.99 22.75 13.58
CA MET A 175 10.79 22.41 12.16
C MET A 175 12.07 21.87 11.51
N MET A 176 13.21 22.52 11.74
CA MET A 176 14.49 22.14 11.14
C MET A 176 14.92 20.71 11.52
N GLU A 177 14.96 20.41 12.81
CA GLU A 177 15.33 19.08 13.29
C GLU A 177 14.33 18.00 12.85
N SER A 178 13.04 18.31 12.89
CA SER A 178 11.99 17.35 12.51
C SER A 178 12.01 17.05 11.01
N PHE A 179 12.27 18.06 10.17
CA PHE A 179 12.40 17.91 8.73
C PHE A 179 13.59 17.04 8.36
N GLU A 180 14.77 17.36 8.88
CA GLU A 180 16.00 16.61 8.59
C GLU A 180 15.91 15.15 9.05
N ARG A 181 15.32 14.94 10.23
CA ARG A 181 15.08 13.59 10.74
C ARG A 181 14.08 12.82 9.88
N CYS A 182 12.98 13.44 9.48
CA CYS A 182 11.98 12.81 8.59
C CYS A 182 12.60 12.43 7.24
N ARG A 183 13.41 13.33 6.66
CA ARG A 183 14.13 13.10 5.41
C ARG A 183 15.13 11.94 5.51
N GLY A 184 15.93 11.91 6.58
CA GLY A 184 16.92 10.84 6.81
C GLY A 184 16.28 9.47 6.98
N GLU A 185 15.19 9.38 7.74
CA GLU A 185 14.44 8.13 7.92
C GLU A 185 13.76 7.67 6.63
N ALA A 186 13.18 8.60 5.86
CA ALA A 186 12.57 8.30 4.57
C ALA A 186 13.60 7.74 3.58
N ALA A 187 14.77 8.37 3.48
CA ALA A 187 15.86 7.90 2.65
C ALA A 187 16.36 6.51 3.07
N ALA A 188 16.50 6.26 4.38
CA ALA A 188 16.96 4.97 4.89
C ALA A 188 15.95 3.84 4.68
N ALA A 189 14.65 4.12 4.85
CA ALA A 189 13.61 3.11 4.78
C ALA A 189 13.09 2.85 3.35
N PHE A 190 13.06 3.89 2.49
CA PHE A 190 12.39 3.84 1.19
C PHE A 190 13.30 4.25 0.02
N GLY A 191 14.57 4.60 0.28
CA GLY A 191 15.49 5.09 -0.76
C GLY A 191 15.12 6.47 -1.32
N ASN A 192 14.05 7.10 -0.83
CA ASN A 192 13.60 8.44 -1.22
C ASN A 192 13.43 9.31 0.04
N GLY A 193 14.18 10.41 0.11
CA GLY A 193 14.14 11.40 1.19
C GLY A 193 13.09 12.50 1.05
N ASP A 194 12.20 12.43 0.05
CA ASP A 194 11.21 13.48 -0.20
C ASP A 194 10.22 13.60 0.96
N VAL A 195 10.05 14.83 1.44
CA VAL A 195 9.17 15.18 2.56
C VAL A 195 8.18 16.26 2.13
N PHE A 196 6.93 16.15 2.57
CA PHE A 196 5.89 17.15 2.35
C PHE A 196 5.16 17.48 3.67
N ILE A 197 4.41 18.58 3.68
CA ILE A 197 3.59 19.00 4.82
C ILE A 197 2.11 18.83 4.52
N GLU A 198 1.35 18.42 5.53
CA GLU A 198 -0.11 18.47 5.56
C GLU A 198 -0.63 19.16 6.81
N LYS A 199 -1.85 19.70 6.74
CA LYS A 199 -2.60 20.09 7.92
C LYS A 199 -2.86 18.86 8.79
N LEU A 200 -2.58 18.98 10.08
CA LEU A 200 -2.98 17.94 11.02
C LEU A 200 -4.48 18.06 11.25
N ILE A 201 -5.23 17.03 10.84
CA ILE A 201 -6.63 16.90 11.20
C ILE A 201 -6.68 16.39 12.64
N ASP A 202 -7.38 17.12 13.51
CA ASP A 202 -7.54 16.70 14.90
C ASP A 202 -8.61 15.61 15.01
N ARG A 203 -8.30 14.54 15.74
CA ARG A 203 -9.17 13.39 16.01
C ARG A 203 -9.98 12.88 14.80
N PRO A 204 -9.36 12.64 13.63
CA PRO A 204 -10.09 12.16 12.47
C PRO A 204 -10.55 10.72 12.68
N ARG A 205 -11.67 10.37 12.04
CA ARG A 205 -11.96 8.99 11.70
C ARG A 205 -11.15 8.60 10.46
N HIS A 206 -10.61 7.39 10.45
CA HIS A 206 -9.95 6.80 9.28
C HIS A 206 -10.96 5.89 8.59
N ILE A 207 -11.51 6.35 7.46
CA ILE A 207 -12.49 5.61 6.66
C ILE A 207 -11.83 5.19 5.36
N GLU A 208 -11.98 3.94 4.96
CA GLU A 208 -11.37 3.44 3.72
C GLU A 208 -12.36 2.65 2.90
N VAL A 209 -12.25 2.72 1.58
CA VAL A 209 -13.18 2.08 0.64
C VAL A 209 -12.47 0.94 -0.07
N GLN A 210 -13.04 -0.26 0.01
CA GLN A 210 -12.56 -1.39 -0.77
C GLN A 210 -13.01 -1.25 -2.22
N ILE A 211 -12.07 -1.43 -3.15
CA ILE A 211 -12.32 -1.40 -4.59
C ILE A 211 -11.96 -2.74 -5.20
N LEU A 212 -12.76 -3.17 -6.18
CA LEU A 212 -12.41 -4.21 -7.15
C LEU A 212 -12.59 -3.65 -8.55
N ALA A 213 -11.59 -3.85 -9.39
CA ALA A 213 -11.61 -3.41 -10.78
C ALA A 213 -11.11 -4.53 -11.72
N ASP A 214 -11.71 -4.62 -12.90
CA ASP A 214 -11.28 -5.53 -13.96
C ASP A 214 -10.54 -4.81 -15.09
N ALA A 215 -10.02 -5.58 -16.04
CA ALA A 215 -9.29 -5.05 -17.19
C ALA A 215 -10.21 -4.41 -18.26
N ASP A 216 -11.52 -4.61 -18.16
CA ASP A 216 -12.52 -4.06 -19.09
C ASP A 216 -13.02 -2.67 -18.64
N GLY A 217 -12.48 -2.15 -17.54
CA GLY A 217 -12.79 -0.82 -17.00
C GLY A 217 -13.98 -0.80 -16.04
N ASN A 218 -14.50 -1.97 -15.63
CA ASN A 218 -15.49 -2.02 -14.57
C ASN A 218 -14.81 -1.79 -13.22
N VAL A 219 -15.42 -0.93 -12.41
CA VAL A 219 -14.94 -0.59 -11.06
C VAL A 219 -16.13 -0.57 -10.13
N LEU A 220 -16.07 -1.34 -9.06
CA LEU A 220 -17.04 -1.37 -7.98
C LEU A 220 -16.38 -1.18 -6.63
N HIS A 221 -17.17 -0.75 -5.64
CA HIS A 221 -16.75 -0.76 -4.25
C HIS A 221 -17.39 -1.92 -3.48
N LEU A 222 -16.69 -2.42 -2.46
CA LEU A 222 -17.25 -3.34 -1.45
C LEU A 222 -17.46 -2.62 -0.13
N HIS A 223 -18.12 -1.46 -0.21
CA HIS A 223 -18.38 -0.55 0.91
C HIS A 223 -17.10 -0.03 1.57
N GLU A 224 -17.28 0.64 2.70
CA GLU A 224 -16.21 1.21 3.51
C GLU A 224 -15.93 0.40 4.79
N ARG A 225 -14.75 0.63 5.34
CA ARG A 225 -14.33 0.19 6.67
C ARG A 225 -13.97 1.39 7.52
N ASP A 226 -14.26 1.30 8.82
CA ASP A 226 -13.74 2.21 9.82
C ASP A 226 -12.52 1.58 10.49
N CYS A 227 -11.37 2.23 10.30
CA CYS A 227 -10.07 1.83 10.80
C CYS A 227 -9.51 2.86 11.80
N SER A 228 -10.40 3.60 12.48
CA SER A 228 -10.03 4.71 13.37
C SER A 228 -9.40 4.25 14.68
N VAL A 229 -9.62 3.00 15.09
CA VAL A 229 -9.00 2.44 16.30
C VAL A 229 -7.55 2.10 16.00
N GLN A 230 -6.67 3.04 16.35
CA GLN A 230 -5.25 3.00 16.03
C GLN A 230 -4.38 3.17 17.27
N LEU A 231 -3.23 2.53 17.28
CA LEU A 231 -2.15 2.78 18.23
C LEU A 231 -0.93 3.26 17.47
N ARG A 232 -0.46 4.48 17.75
CA ARG A 232 0.68 5.10 17.04
C ARG A 232 0.52 5.06 15.51
N ASN A 233 -0.67 5.41 15.02
CA ASN A 233 -1.05 5.45 13.60
C ASN A 233 -1.04 4.08 12.89
N GLN A 234 -1.01 2.98 13.63
CA GLN A 234 -1.22 1.63 13.09
C GLN A 234 -2.62 1.15 13.45
N LYS A 235 -3.31 0.54 12.48
CA LYS A 235 -4.65 -0.03 12.65
C LYS A 235 -4.59 -1.20 13.63
N VAL A 236 -5.55 -1.24 14.57
CA VAL A 236 -5.64 -2.28 15.61
C VAL A 236 -6.97 -3.00 15.55
N ILE A 237 -8.06 -2.26 15.29
CA ILE A 237 -9.40 -2.81 15.10
C ILE A 237 -10.01 -2.12 13.88
N GLU A 238 -10.48 -2.92 12.93
CA GLU A 238 -11.24 -2.47 11.77
C GLU A 238 -12.67 -3.00 11.86
N THR A 239 -13.65 -2.17 11.47
CA THR A 239 -15.07 -2.54 11.44
C THR A 239 -15.69 -2.21 10.08
N ALA A 240 -16.69 -3.00 9.66
CA ALA A 240 -17.38 -2.81 8.39
C ALA A 240 -18.88 -3.13 8.54
N PRO A 241 -19.80 -2.30 8.00
CA PRO A 241 -19.55 -0.94 7.49
C PRO A 241 -19.13 0.02 8.61
N ALA A 242 -18.76 1.27 8.26
CA ALA A 242 -18.35 2.25 9.25
C ALA A 242 -19.55 2.68 10.14
N PRO A 243 -19.51 2.44 11.46
CA PRO A 243 -20.64 2.73 12.34
C PRO A 243 -20.89 4.22 12.45
N GLY A 244 -22.15 4.65 12.40
CA GLY A 244 -22.54 6.06 12.59
C GLY A 244 -22.03 7.02 11.51
N LEU A 245 -21.61 6.54 10.34
CA LEU A 245 -21.27 7.39 9.20
C LEU A 245 -22.57 7.87 8.52
N ASP A 246 -22.73 9.18 8.32
CA ASP A 246 -23.86 9.75 7.58
C ASP A 246 -23.98 9.14 6.17
N GLU A 247 -25.19 8.79 5.73
CA GLU A 247 -25.42 8.14 4.43
C GLU A 247 -25.04 9.03 3.25
N GLY A 248 -25.28 10.35 3.37
CA GLY A 248 -24.90 11.32 2.35
C GLY A 248 -23.38 11.43 2.21
N LEU A 249 -22.66 11.47 3.34
CA LEU A 249 -21.20 11.43 3.36
C LEU A 249 -20.66 10.09 2.84
N ARG A 250 -21.22 8.96 3.27
CA ARG A 250 -20.86 7.62 2.77
C ARG A 250 -20.97 7.57 1.26
N GLY A 251 -22.09 8.02 0.69
CA GLY A 251 -22.28 8.08 -0.76
C GLY A 251 -21.20 8.89 -1.49
N ARG A 252 -20.76 10.02 -0.91
CA ARG A 252 -19.66 10.83 -1.47
C ARG A 252 -18.32 10.11 -1.38
N ILE A 253 -18.00 9.50 -0.23
CA ILE A 253 -16.74 8.76 -0.02
C ILE A 253 -16.63 7.59 -1.01
N LEU A 254 -17.68 6.78 -1.10
CA LEU A 254 -17.76 5.65 -2.02
C LEU A 254 -17.65 6.09 -3.49
N GLY A 255 -18.38 7.15 -3.87
CA GLY A 255 -18.33 7.72 -5.22
C GLY A 255 -16.96 8.28 -5.60
N ASN A 256 -16.29 8.97 -4.66
CA ASN A 256 -14.94 9.50 -4.86
C ASN A 256 -13.91 8.39 -5.03
N ALA A 257 -14.01 7.30 -4.27
CA ALA A 257 -13.12 6.15 -4.43
C ALA A 257 -13.24 5.51 -5.82
N ILE A 258 -14.47 5.27 -6.30
CA ILE A 258 -14.70 4.77 -7.67
C ILE A 258 -14.14 5.74 -8.71
N LYS A 259 -14.39 7.05 -8.55
CA LYS A 259 -13.93 8.09 -9.47
C LYS A 259 -12.41 8.11 -9.59
N LEU A 260 -11.69 8.04 -8.46
CA LEU A 260 -10.23 8.01 -8.43
C LEU A 260 -9.69 6.79 -9.15
N MET A 261 -10.20 5.60 -8.82
CA MET A 261 -9.69 4.33 -9.37
C MET A 261 -9.97 4.19 -10.87
N LYS A 262 -11.14 4.67 -11.35
CA LYS A 262 -11.44 4.74 -12.79
C LYS A 262 -10.47 5.66 -13.53
N SER A 263 -10.17 6.84 -12.98
CA SER A 263 -9.27 7.79 -13.64
C SER A 263 -7.83 7.28 -13.78
N ALA A 264 -7.42 6.37 -12.88
CA ALA A 264 -6.10 5.76 -12.88
C ALA A 264 -6.03 4.46 -13.69
N ASN A 265 -7.12 4.05 -14.36
CA ASN A 265 -7.26 2.74 -15.01
C ASN A 265 -6.82 1.60 -14.08
N TYR A 266 -7.24 1.67 -12.81
CA TYR A 266 -6.85 0.68 -11.80
C TYR A 266 -7.46 -0.69 -12.14
N VAL A 267 -6.73 -1.75 -11.84
CA VAL A 267 -7.15 -3.15 -12.02
C VAL A 267 -6.82 -3.90 -10.73
N ASN A 268 -7.55 -4.97 -10.44
CA ASN A 268 -7.42 -5.81 -9.25
C ASN A 268 -8.06 -5.16 -8.01
N ALA A 269 -7.73 -5.65 -6.81
CA ALA A 269 -8.16 -5.09 -5.54
C ALA A 269 -7.31 -3.88 -5.14
N GLY A 270 -7.94 -2.89 -4.53
CA GLY A 270 -7.27 -1.72 -3.97
C GLY A 270 -8.11 -1.07 -2.89
N THR A 271 -7.49 -0.21 -2.08
CA THR A 271 -8.19 0.53 -1.02
C THR A 271 -7.92 2.02 -1.18
N VAL A 272 -8.97 2.84 -1.09
CA VAL A 272 -8.84 4.30 -1.06
C VAL A 272 -9.12 4.78 0.36
N GLU A 273 -8.13 5.41 0.99
CA GLU A 273 -8.21 5.88 2.38
C GLU A 273 -8.60 7.36 2.47
N PHE A 274 -9.44 7.69 3.45
CA PHE A 274 -9.94 9.03 3.74
C PHE A 274 -9.80 9.33 5.24
N LEU A 275 -9.56 10.61 5.54
CA LEU A 275 -9.76 11.14 6.88
C LEU A 275 -11.09 11.89 6.89
N VAL A 276 -11.97 11.51 7.83
CA VAL A 276 -13.26 12.16 8.06
C VAL A 276 -13.17 12.92 9.36
N THR A 277 -13.45 14.23 9.35
CA THR A 277 -13.41 15.04 10.56
C THR A 277 -14.68 14.84 11.37
N PRO A 278 -14.65 14.98 12.70
CA PRO A 278 -15.86 14.93 13.52
C PRO A 278 -16.92 15.97 13.14
N GLU A 279 -16.54 17.11 12.53
CA GLU A 279 -17.52 18.10 12.05
C GLU A 279 -18.18 17.72 10.73
N SER A 280 -17.52 16.86 9.94
CA SER A 280 -18.00 16.41 8.62
C SER A 280 -18.66 15.03 8.66
N GLY A 281 -18.65 14.36 9.83
CA GLY A 281 -19.33 13.10 10.11
C GLY A 281 -19.72 12.99 11.58
#